data_AF-A0A4R3GBR8-F1
#
_entry.id   AF-A0A4R3GBR8-F1
#
_cell.length_a   1.000
_cell.length_b   1.000
_cell.length_c   1.000
_cell.angle_alpha   90.00
_cell.angle_beta   90.00
_cell.angle_gamma   90.00
#
_symmetry.space_group_name_H-M   'P 1'
#
loop_
_entity.id
_entity.type
_entity.pdbx_description
1 polymer ?
#
loop_
_entity_poly.entity_id
_entity_poly.type
_entity_poly.pdbx_seq_one_letter_code
_entity_poly.pdbx_strand_id
1 'polypeptide(L)'
;MRLISNDQIIWRSGGARPSKRPILPNFAIAAIGIHMSTMNISLPDHLKSFVDEQVAGRGYGTSSEYIRELIRRDQDRLVLRGLLVAGASSVQSDPADGRYFGELRDRVRGRHSK
;
A
#
# COMPACT_ATOMS: atom_id res chain seq x y z
N MET A 1 12.69 -30.67 17.73
CA MET A 1 12.55 -30.77 16.26
C MET A 1 11.30 -30.02 15.85
N ARG A 2 11.40 -28.73 15.47
CA ARG A 2 10.24 -27.94 15.01
C ARG A 2 10.15 -28.07 13.49
N LEU A 3 9.24 -28.89 13.00
CA LEU A 3 8.83 -28.89 11.60
C LEU A 3 7.86 -27.72 11.42
N ILE A 4 8.40 -26.55 11.08
CA ILE A 4 7.59 -25.43 10.59
C ILE A 4 7.29 -25.77 9.13
N SER A 5 6.14 -26.40 8.90
CA SER A 5 5.60 -26.62 7.56
C SER A 5 4.14 -26.22 7.59
N ASN A 6 3.88 -24.92 7.48
CA ASN A 6 2.59 -24.47 6.95
C ASN A 6 2.72 -23.05 6.37
N ASP A 7 3.31 -22.98 5.17
CA ASP A 7 3.40 -21.80 4.32
C ASP A 7 2.03 -21.42 3.74
N GLN A 8 1.12 -20.97 4.60
CA GLN A 8 -0.07 -20.25 4.16
C GLN A 8 0.28 -18.76 4.18
N ILE A 9 0.16 -18.10 3.03
CA ILE A 9 0.29 -16.65 2.96
C ILE A 9 -1.00 -16.05 3.52
N ILE A 10 -0.92 -15.55 4.76
CA ILE A 10 -2.03 -14.95 5.49
C ILE A 10 -1.82 -13.43 5.54
N TRP A 11 -2.72 -12.69 4.87
CA TRP A 11 -2.76 -11.22 4.85
C TRP A 11 -3.61 -10.67 5.99
N ARG A 12 -3.25 -9.51 6.53
CA ARG A 12 -3.92 -8.85 7.67
C ARG A 12 -4.36 -7.44 7.19
N SER A 13 -5.67 -7.14 7.00
CA SER A 13 -6.21 -5.80 6.60
C SER A 13 -7.57 -5.51 7.26
N GLY A 14 -7.79 -4.30 7.80
CA GLY A 14 -8.92 -3.96 8.69
C GLY A 14 -10.22 -3.53 8.00
N GLY A 15 -11.37 -3.95 8.58
CA GLY A 15 -12.71 -3.51 8.20
C GLY A 15 -13.79 -4.10 9.10
N ALA A 16 -14.50 -3.24 9.85
CA ALA A 16 -15.54 -3.60 10.81
C ALA A 16 -16.90 -3.86 10.13
N ARG A 17 -17.70 -4.79 10.67
CA ARG A 17 -19.17 -4.80 10.57
C ARG A 17 -19.79 -4.82 11.97
N PRO A 18 -20.90 -4.09 12.24
CA PRO A 18 -21.36 -3.89 13.61
C PRO A 18 -22.35 -4.95 14.11
N SER A 19 -22.26 -5.19 15.43
CA SER A 19 -23.36 -5.32 16.39
C SER A 19 -24.21 -6.60 16.46
N LYS A 20 -23.90 -7.43 17.48
CA LYS A 20 -24.84 -7.70 18.59
C LYS A 20 -24.09 -7.55 19.91
N ARG A 21 -24.53 -6.62 20.78
CA ARG A 21 -23.93 -6.37 22.11
C ARG A 21 -24.41 -7.42 23.13
N PRO A 22 -23.54 -7.93 24.00
CA PRO A 22 -23.88 -8.16 25.38
C PRO A 22 -23.15 -7.14 26.28
N ILE A 23 -23.83 -6.77 27.35
CA ILE A 23 -23.44 -5.77 28.33
C ILE A 23 -22.39 -6.41 29.27
N LEU A 24 -21.19 -5.82 29.38
CA LEU A 24 -20.22 -6.15 30.44
C LEU A 24 -19.55 -4.85 30.96
N PRO A 25 -19.18 -4.82 32.26
CA PRO A 25 -18.75 -3.61 32.97
C PRO A 25 -17.34 -3.14 32.61
N ASN A 26 -17.12 -1.88 32.92
CA ASN A 26 -16.13 -0.97 32.36
C ASN A 26 -14.73 -1.13 33.00
N PHE A 27 -13.89 -1.98 32.42
CA PHE A 27 -12.42 -1.89 32.59
C PHE A 27 -11.77 -1.73 31.21
N ALA A 28 -11.64 -0.48 30.79
CA ALA A 28 -11.00 -0.11 29.54
C ALA A 28 -9.48 -0.32 29.63
N ILE A 29 -8.95 -1.23 28.82
CA ILE A 29 -7.77 -0.91 28.04
C ILE A 29 -8.34 -0.58 26.66
N ALA A 30 -8.37 0.71 26.30
CA ALA A 30 -8.53 1.11 24.91
C ALA A 30 -7.26 0.67 24.18
N ALA A 31 -7.13 -0.64 23.97
CA ALA A 31 -6.18 -1.20 23.06
C ALA A 31 -6.57 -0.58 21.72
N ILE A 32 -5.66 0.19 21.14
CA ILE A 32 -5.65 0.43 19.70
C ILE A 32 -5.46 -0.97 19.10
N GLY A 33 -6.56 -1.72 19.01
CA GLY A 33 -6.62 -2.99 18.35
C GLY A 33 -6.40 -2.63 16.90
N ILE A 34 -5.19 -2.85 16.40
CA ILE A 34 -4.95 -2.96 14.97
C ILE A 34 -5.77 -4.19 14.56
N HIS A 35 -7.05 -3.94 14.27
CA HIS A 35 -8.03 -4.91 13.85
C HIS A 35 -7.67 -5.24 12.43
N MET A 36 -7.35 -6.50 12.20
CA MET A 36 -6.59 -6.83 11.02
C MET A 36 -7.08 -8.21 10.62
N SER A 37 -7.81 -8.22 9.51
CA SER A 37 -8.59 -9.37 9.05
C SER A 37 -7.73 -10.29 8.22
N THR A 38 -7.85 -11.59 8.47
CA THR A 38 -7.09 -12.66 7.81
C THR A 38 -7.63 -12.94 6.41
N MET A 39 -6.76 -13.06 5.41
CA MET A 39 -7.09 -13.56 4.07
C MET A 39 -6.03 -14.58 3.63
N ASN A 40 -6.47 -15.80 3.30
CA ASN A 40 -5.62 -16.92 2.90
C ASN A 40 -5.48 -16.95 1.38
N ILE A 41 -4.28 -17.22 0.88
CA ILE A 41 -4.00 -17.35 -0.55
C ILE A 41 -3.20 -18.63 -0.80
N SER A 42 -3.65 -19.43 -1.77
CA SER A 42 -2.91 -20.60 -2.28
C SER A 42 -2.12 -20.20 -3.52
N LEU A 43 -0.83 -20.52 -3.53
CA LEU A 43 0.06 -20.28 -4.66
C LEU A 43 0.52 -21.62 -5.26
N PRO A 44 0.66 -21.73 -6.59
CA PRO A 44 1.41 -22.81 -7.21
C PRO A 44 2.87 -22.83 -6.74
N ASP A 45 3.50 -24.00 -6.74
CA ASP A 45 4.85 -24.21 -6.19
C ASP A 45 5.89 -23.21 -6.72
N HIS A 46 5.87 -22.92 -8.02
CA HIS A 46 6.80 -21.96 -8.63
C HIS A 46 6.68 -20.53 -8.05
N LEU A 47 5.45 -20.07 -7.76
CA LEU A 47 5.25 -18.76 -7.15
C LEU A 47 5.65 -18.76 -5.69
N LYS A 48 5.42 -19.88 -4.98
CA LYS A 48 5.89 -20.03 -3.61
C LYS A 48 7.42 -19.95 -3.54
N SER A 49 8.13 -20.72 -4.36
CA SER A 49 9.60 -20.70 -4.39
C SER A 49 10.14 -19.30 -4.69
N PHE A 50 9.53 -18.61 -5.65
CA PHE A 50 9.91 -17.22 -5.94
C PHE A 50 9.74 -16.31 -4.71
N VAL A 51 8.61 -16.40 -4.00
CA VAL A 51 8.38 -15.62 -2.78
C VAL A 51 9.41 -15.94 -1.70
N ASP A 52 9.74 -17.22 -1.50
CA ASP A 52 10.72 -17.64 -0.51
C ASP A 52 12.13 -17.08 -0.81
N GLU A 53 12.54 -17.06 -2.10
CA GLU A 53 13.78 -16.42 -2.53
C GLU A 53 13.80 -14.91 -2.24
N GLN A 54 12.67 -14.21 -2.48
CA GLN A 54 12.59 -12.79 -2.16
C GLN A 54 12.67 -12.52 -0.66
N VAL A 55 12.07 -13.38 0.16
CA VAL A 55 12.15 -13.31 1.63
C VAL A 55 13.59 -13.49 2.10
N ALA A 56 14.28 -14.52 1.61
CA ALA A 56 15.66 -14.81 1.97
C ALA A 56 16.65 -13.73 1.48
N GLY A 57 16.46 -13.20 0.27
CA GLY A 57 17.43 -12.31 -0.38
C GLY A 57 17.25 -10.82 -0.11
N ARG A 58 16.06 -10.36 0.27
CA ARG A 58 15.74 -8.92 0.38
C ARG A 58 15.39 -8.45 1.79
N GLY A 59 15.60 -9.29 2.79
CA GLY A 59 15.43 -8.93 4.20
C GLY A 59 13.98 -8.84 4.67
N TYR A 60 13.04 -9.47 3.98
CA TYR A 60 11.68 -9.62 4.49
C TYR A 60 11.65 -10.71 5.56
N GLY A 61 10.90 -10.51 6.63
CA GLY A 61 10.77 -11.47 7.72
C GLY A 61 9.78 -12.60 7.43
N THR A 62 8.84 -12.41 6.50
CA THR A 62 7.83 -13.41 6.12
C THR A 62 7.36 -13.25 4.66
N SER A 63 6.81 -14.32 4.08
CA SER A 63 6.13 -14.31 2.78
C SER A 63 4.95 -13.33 2.77
N SER A 64 4.23 -13.26 3.89
CA SER A 64 3.18 -12.26 4.12
C SER A 64 3.73 -10.83 4.23
N GLU A 65 5.02 -10.58 4.38
CA GLU A 65 5.55 -9.21 4.35
C GLU A 65 5.88 -8.80 2.92
N TYR A 66 6.55 -9.69 2.20
CA TYR A 66 6.95 -9.47 0.81
C TYR A 66 5.76 -9.12 -0.09
N ILE A 67 4.71 -9.93 -0.04
CA ILE A 67 3.56 -9.70 -0.92
C ILE A 67 2.71 -8.48 -0.44
N ARG A 68 2.80 -8.03 0.83
CA ARG A 68 2.13 -6.80 1.32
C ARG A 68 2.73 -5.61 0.60
N GLU A 69 4.05 -5.63 0.57
CA GLU A 69 4.84 -4.65 -0.14
C GLU A 69 4.62 -4.75 -1.66
N LEU A 70 4.48 -5.95 -2.22
CA LEU A 70 4.13 -6.12 -3.63
C LEU A 70 2.79 -5.46 -3.99
N ILE A 71 1.76 -5.64 -3.15
CA ILE A 71 0.44 -5.03 -3.35
C ILE A 71 0.52 -3.51 -3.28
N ARG A 72 1.29 -2.94 -2.34
CA ARG A 72 1.49 -1.49 -2.26
C ARG A 72 2.14 -0.94 -3.52
N ARG A 73 3.19 -1.59 -4.00
CA ARG A 73 3.87 -1.20 -5.24
C ARG A 73 2.94 -1.30 -6.46
N ASP A 74 2.07 -2.30 -6.49
CA ASP A 74 1.07 -2.43 -7.55
C ASP A 74 0.05 -1.29 -7.48
N GLN A 75 -0.43 -0.96 -6.29
CA GLN A 75 -1.31 0.19 -6.07
C GLN A 75 -0.67 1.50 -6.54
N ASP A 76 0.60 1.75 -6.21
CA ASP A 76 1.33 2.95 -6.64
C ASP A 76 1.46 3.00 -8.17
N ARG A 77 1.71 1.86 -8.82
CA ARG A 77 1.75 1.77 -10.29
C ARG A 77 0.40 2.07 -10.92
N LEU A 78 -0.69 1.57 -10.34
CA LEU A 78 -2.04 1.86 -10.82
C LEU A 78 -2.38 3.35 -10.67
N VAL A 79 -1.99 3.98 -9.55
CA VAL A 79 -2.15 5.43 -9.35
C VAL A 79 -1.36 6.20 -10.41
N LEU A 80 -0.08 5.88 -10.60
CA LEU A 80 0.77 6.52 -11.60
C LEU A 80 0.18 6.35 -13.02
N ARG A 81 -0.26 5.14 -13.37
CA ARG A 81 -0.91 4.87 -14.65
C ARG A 81 -2.14 5.73 -14.83
N GLY A 82 -2.97 5.87 -13.79
CA GLY A 82 -4.13 6.75 -13.80
C GLY A 82 -3.77 8.20 -14.09
N LEU A 83 -2.72 8.72 -13.44
CA LEU A 83 -2.23 10.09 -13.66
C LEU A 83 -1.69 10.29 -15.09
N LEU A 84 -0.96 9.32 -15.62
CA LEU A 84 -0.44 9.38 -17.00
C LEU A 84 -1.56 9.39 -18.03
N VAL A 85 -2.59 8.55 -17.86
CA VAL A 85 -3.77 8.52 -18.74
C VAL A 85 -4.56 9.83 -18.63
N ALA A 86 -4.74 10.36 -17.42
CA ALA A 86 -5.42 11.64 -17.21
C ALA A 86 -4.63 12.79 -17.87
N GLY A 87 -3.30 12.79 -17.73
CA GLY A 87 -2.42 13.76 -18.36
C GLY A 87 -2.46 13.69 -19.89
N ALA A 88 -2.40 12.49 -20.46
CA ALA A 88 -2.49 12.26 -21.90
C ALA A 88 -3.86 12.65 -22.49
N SER A 89 -4.93 12.58 -21.68
CA SER A 89 -6.27 13.00 -22.07
C SER A 89 -6.54 14.48 -21.81
N SER A 90 -5.59 15.20 -21.22
CA SER A 90 -5.75 16.62 -20.90
C SER A 90 -5.50 17.50 -22.13
N VAL A 91 -5.96 18.74 -22.10
CA VAL A 91 -5.69 19.70 -23.18
C VAL A 91 -4.19 19.92 -23.26
N GLN A 92 -3.63 19.78 -24.47
CA GLN A 92 -2.21 20.03 -24.71
C GLN A 92 -1.89 21.49 -24.38
N SER A 93 -0.92 21.72 -23.52
CA SER A 93 -0.43 23.06 -23.20
C SER A 93 0.60 23.52 -24.23
N ASP A 94 0.85 24.83 -24.24
CA ASP A 94 2.01 25.40 -24.92
C ASP A 94 3.33 24.79 -24.38
N PRO A 95 4.43 24.86 -25.16
CA PRO A 95 5.73 24.37 -24.73
C PRO A 95 6.16 24.95 -23.38
N ALA A 96 6.60 24.08 -22.47
CA ALA A 96 7.14 24.48 -21.18
C ALA A 96 8.58 24.99 -21.35
N ASP A 97 8.72 26.23 -21.83
CA ASP A 97 10.00 26.87 -22.11
C ASP A 97 10.58 27.65 -20.90
N GLY A 98 11.70 28.33 -21.11
CA GLY A 98 12.36 29.13 -20.06
C GLY A 98 11.47 30.25 -19.51
N ARG A 99 10.61 30.85 -20.35
CA ARG A 99 9.68 31.90 -19.94
C ARG A 99 8.57 31.33 -19.08
N TYR A 100 7.97 30.21 -19.49
CA TYR A 100 6.97 29.47 -18.72
C TYR A 100 7.46 29.19 -17.29
N PHE A 101 8.65 28.62 -17.15
CA PHE A 101 9.20 28.31 -15.82
C PHE A 101 9.61 29.56 -15.03
N GLY A 102 10.00 30.65 -15.70
CA GLY A 102 10.23 31.96 -15.08
C GLY A 102 8.96 32.50 -14.43
N GLU A 103 7.90 32.65 -15.22
CA GLU A 103 6.59 33.11 -14.76
C GLU A 103 6.02 32.20 -13.65
N LEU A 104 6.21 30.89 -13.77
CA LEU A 104 5.77 29.93 -12.76
C LEU A 104 6.46 30.17 -11.41
N ARG A 105 7.77 30.38 -11.39
CA ARG A 105 8.52 30.64 -10.14
C ARG A 105 8.14 31.97 -9.51
N ASP A 106 7.99 33.02 -10.31
CA ASP A 106 7.60 34.34 -9.82
C ASP A 106 6.21 34.29 -9.19
N ARG A 107 5.27 33.55 -9.80
CA ARG A 107 3.94 33.30 -9.24
C ARG A 107 3.96 32.52 -7.93
N VAL A 108 4.79 31.48 -7.81
CA VAL A 108 4.92 30.70 -6.56
C VAL A 108 5.53 31.56 -5.44
N ARG A 109 6.56 32.34 -5.74
CA ARG A 109 7.20 33.24 -4.77
C ARG A 109 6.27 34.37 -4.33
N GLY A 110 5.51 34.96 -5.25
CA GLY A 110 4.51 35.98 -4.95
C GLY A 110 3.38 35.46 -4.06
N ARG A 111 3.05 34.17 -4.12
CA ARG A 111 2.03 33.52 -3.27
C ARG A 111 2.47 33.34 -1.81
N HIS A 112 3.77 33.31 -1.54
CA HIS A 112 4.34 33.16 -0.19
C HIS A 112 4.44 34.48 0.60
N SER A 113 4.08 35.63 -0.01
CA SER A 113 4.19 36.94 0.62
C SER A 113 2.88 37.44 1.26
N LYS A 114 2.02 36.54 1.76
CA LYS A 114 0.78 36.90 2.44
C LYS A 114 0.56 36.07 3.70
#